data_AF-A0A2Y9KBL6-F1
#
_entry.id   AF-A0A2Y9KBL6-F1
#
_cell.length_a   1.000
_cell.length_b   1.000
_cell.length_c   1.000
_cell.angle_alpha   90.00
_cell.angle_beta   90.00
_cell.angle_gamma   90.00
#
_symmetry.space_group_name_H-M   'P 1'
#
loop_
_entity.id
_entity.type
_entity.pdbx_description
1 polymer ?
#
loop_
_entity_poly.entity_id
_entity_poly.type
_entity_poly.pdbx_seq_one_letter_code
_entity_poly.pdbx_strand_id
1 'polypeptide(L)'
;MEEASGEGPKVEMESWQKECDSLRKIVEKQQQKMDQLRLQVQTLEQEVAQEEGTSQALKEEAQWRETALQQLRTAVKELSVQNQDLIEKNLTLQEHLRQAQPGSLSSPDTAQLAFELHHELASCLQDLQAVCSIVTQRAQGHDPNLSLLLGIHSAQHPGTQLDLQKPDVIKRKLLEVQQLRRDIEDLRTTMSDRYAQDMGENCVTQ
;
A
#
# COMPACT_ATOMS: atom_id res chain seq x y z
N MET A 1 57.07 -56.06 -106.57
CA MET A 1 57.99 -56.32 -105.44
C MET A 1 58.35 -54.96 -104.88
N GLU A 2 57.43 -54.32 -104.16
CA GLU A 2 57.11 -54.54 -102.74
C GLU A 2 58.01 -53.64 -101.87
N GLU A 3 57.73 -52.33 -101.95
CA GLU A 3 58.10 -51.35 -100.94
C GLU A 3 56.83 -51.00 -100.17
N ALA A 4 56.51 -51.77 -99.13
CA ALA A 4 55.45 -51.46 -98.18
C ALA A 4 55.69 -52.21 -96.87
N SER A 5 56.49 -51.65 -95.96
CA SER A 5 56.41 -51.92 -94.50
C SER A 5 57.45 -51.11 -93.74
N GLY A 6 57.08 -49.89 -93.36
CA GLY A 6 57.88 -49.05 -92.44
C GLY A 6 57.05 -48.08 -91.59
N GLU A 7 55.79 -47.83 -91.94
CA GLU A 7 54.94 -46.82 -91.27
C GLU A 7 54.09 -47.39 -90.12
N GLY A 8 53.75 -48.69 -90.12
CA GLY A 8 52.92 -49.34 -89.10
C GLY A 8 53.40 -49.18 -87.64
N PRO A 9 54.67 -49.50 -87.30
CA PRO A 9 55.13 -49.45 -85.91
C PRO A 9 55.26 -48.02 -85.36
N LYS A 10 55.45 -47.02 -86.23
CA LYS A 10 55.58 -45.61 -85.82
C LYS A 10 54.21 -44.99 -85.50
N VAL A 11 53.20 -45.30 -86.31
CA VAL A 11 51.81 -44.86 -86.09
C VAL A 11 51.22 -45.51 -84.83
N GLU A 12 51.52 -46.78 -84.56
CA GLU A 12 51.11 -47.46 -83.33
C GLU A 12 51.76 -46.85 -82.08
N MET A 13 53.06 -46.52 -82.13
CA MET A 13 53.76 -45.87 -81.03
C MET A 13 53.20 -44.47 -80.72
N GLU A 14 52.86 -43.68 -81.73
CA GLU A 14 52.18 -42.38 -81.56
C GLU A 14 50.76 -42.52 -80.97
N SER A 15 50.03 -43.58 -81.34
CA SER A 15 48.71 -43.90 -80.77
C SER A 15 48.81 -44.27 -79.29
N TRP A 16 49.73 -45.16 -78.94
CA TRP A 16 50.00 -45.54 -77.54
C TRP A 16 50.44 -44.35 -76.69
N GLN A 17 51.26 -43.46 -77.24
CA GLN A 17 51.70 -42.27 -76.53
C GLN A 17 50.54 -41.29 -76.25
N LYS A 18 49.64 -41.09 -77.23
CA LYS A 18 48.41 -40.30 -77.02
C LYS A 18 47.50 -40.90 -75.95
N GLU A 19 47.37 -42.22 -75.91
CA GLU A 19 46.58 -42.93 -74.90
C GLU A 19 47.21 -42.77 -73.50
N CYS A 20 48.53 -42.91 -73.38
CA CYS A 20 49.26 -42.64 -72.14
C CYS A 20 49.07 -41.20 -71.65
N ASP A 21 49.12 -40.22 -72.55
CA ASP A 21 48.89 -38.80 -72.22
C ASP A 21 47.43 -38.53 -71.80
N SER A 22 46.47 -39.20 -72.43
CA SER A 22 45.05 -39.13 -72.07
C SER A 22 44.81 -39.70 -70.67
N LEU A 23 45.32 -40.90 -70.40
CA LEU A 23 45.22 -41.55 -69.09
C LEU A 23 45.89 -40.71 -68.00
N ARG A 24 47.07 -40.13 -68.27
CA ARG A 24 47.76 -39.22 -67.34
C ARG A 24 46.88 -38.03 -66.96
N LYS A 25 46.26 -37.36 -67.94
CA LYS A 25 45.32 -36.24 -67.69
C LYS A 25 44.11 -36.66 -66.88
N ILE A 26 43.59 -37.87 -67.09
CA ILE A 26 42.46 -38.40 -66.30
C ILE A 26 42.89 -38.62 -64.85
N VAL A 27 44.06 -39.22 -64.63
CA VAL A 27 44.63 -39.44 -63.29
C VAL A 27 44.87 -38.11 -62.58
N GLU A 28 45.46 -37.12 -63.25
CA GLU A 28 45.67 -35.77 -62.69
C GLU A 28 44.34 -35.10 -62.28
N LYS A 29 43.31 -35.16 -63.13
CA LYS A 29 41.98 -34.64 -62.80
C LYS A 29 41.33 -35.37 -61.63
N GLN A 30 41.49 -36.70 -61.56
CA GLN A 30 40.98 -37.49 -60.44
C GLN A 30 41.71 -37.16 -59.14
N GLN A 31 43.03 -36.97 -59.19
CA GLN A 31 43.85 -36.56 -58.04
C GLN A 31 43.41 -35.18 -57.53
N GLN A 32 43.28 -34.19 -58.41
CA GLN A 32 42.77 -32.86 -58.04
C GLN A 32 41.39 -32.92 -57.39
N LYS A 33 40.48 -33.74 -57.93
CA LYS A 33 39.15 -33.92 -57.34
C LYS A 33 39.22 -34.61 -55.98
N MET A 34 40.12 -35.58 -55.80
CA MET A 34 40.34 -36.24 -54.52
C MET A 34 40.87 -35.26 -53.48
N ASP A 35 41.82 -34.41 -53.84
CA ASP A 35 42.38 -33.40 -52.94
C ASP A 35 41.33 -32.35 -52.55
N GLN A 36 40.48 -31.93 -53.50
CA GLN A 36 39.35 -31.04 -53.23
C GLN A 36 38.34 -31.67 -52.24
N LEU A 37 37.98 -32.95 -52.45
CA LEU A 37 37.07 -33.66 -51.55
C LEU A 37 37.67 -33.85 -50.17
N ARG A 38 38.97 -34.16 -50.06
CA ARG A 38 39.67 -34.26 -48.77
C ARG A 38 39.59 -32.95 -47.99
N LEU A 39 39.82 -31.82 -48.65
CA LEU A 39 39.71 -30.51 -48.00
C LEU A 39 38.28 -30.24 -47.53
N GLN A 40 37.27 -30.54 -48.35
CA GLN A 40 35.86 -30.38 -47.96
C GLN A 40 35.48 -31.24 -46.76
N VAL A 41 35.91 -32.52 -46.72
CA VAL A 41 35.69 -33.40 -45.57
C VAL A 41 36.32 -32.80 -44.31
N GLN A 42 37.56 -32.33 -44.40
CA GLN A 42 38.26 -31.73 -43.26
C GLN A 42 37.56 -30.45 -42.75
N THR A 43 37.08 -29.58 -43.66
CA THR A 43 36.30 -28.40 -43.28
C THR A 43 35.01 -28.79 -42.57
N LEU A 44 34.25 -29.74 -43.12
CA LEU A 44 33.00 -30.19 -42.51
C LEU A 44 33.22 -30.86 -41.15
N GLU A 45 34.28 -31.66 -40.99
CA GLU A 45 34.63 -32.25 -39.71
C GLU A 45 34.91 -31.18 -38.65
N GLN A 46 35.60 -30.10 -39.03
CA GLN A 46 35.85 -28.97 -38.13
C GLN A 46 34.57 -28.21 -37.77
N GLU A 47 33.68 -27.97 -38.75
CA GLU A 47 32.38 -27.33 -38.51
C GLU A 47 31.51 -28.16 -37.57
N VAL A 48 31.47 -29.49 -37.75
CA VAL A 48 30.74 -30.41 -36.85
C VAL A 48 31.32 -30.35 -35.45
N ALA A 49 32.65 -30.43 -35.28
CA ALA A 49 33.27 -30.36 -33.96
C ALA A 49 32.99 -29.02 -33.26
N GLN A 50 32.95 -27.92 -34.01
CA GLN A 50 32.59 -26.61 -33.48
C GLN A 50 31.13 -26.56 -33.05
N GLU A 51 30.21 -27.06 -33.87
CA GLU A 51 28.77 -27.08 -33.57
C GLU A 51 28.42 -28.02 -32.40
N GLU A 52 29.14 -29.13 -32.25
CA GLU A 52 29.02 -29.99 -31.08
C GLU A 52 29.44 -29.26 -29.80
N GLY A 53 30.52 -28.47 -29.85
CA GLY A 53 30.98 -27.64 -28.74
C GLY A 53 29.97 -26.55 -28.36
N THR A 54 29.40 -25.85 -29.34
CA THR A 54 28.36 -24.82 -29.09
C THR A 54 27.09 -25.45 -28.54
N SER A 55 26.66 -26.59 -29.10
CA SER A 55 25.49 -27.34 -28.62
C SER A 55 25.65 -27.78 -27.18
N GLN A 56 26.84 -28.25 -26.80
CA GLN A 56 27.13 -28.66 -25.43
C GLN A 56 27.07 -27.48 -24.45
N ALA A 57 27.68 -26.34 -24.79
CA ALA A 57 27.62 -25.13 -23.97
C ALA A 57 26.18 -24.62 -23.79
N LEU A 58 25.36 -24.66 -24.85
CA LEU A 58 23.95 -24.28 -24.78
C LEU A 58 23.13 -25.22 -23.89
N LYS A 59 23.43 -26.52 -23.90
CA LYS A 59 22.78 -27.50 -23.01
C LYS A 59 23.10 -27.24 -21.55
N GLU A 60 24.36 -26.94 -21.23
CA GLU A 60 24.79 -26.62 -19.86
C GLU A 60 24.12 -25.35 -19.34
N GLU A 61 24.08 -24.30 -20.17
CA GLU A 61 23.39 -23.06 -19.82
C GLU A 61 21.87 -23.29 -19.63
N ALA A 62 21.24 -24.11 -20.46
CA ALA A 62 19.83 -24.46 -20.32
C ALA A 62 19.56 -25.23 -19.02
N GLN A 63 20.42 -26.17 -18.64
CA GLN A 63 20.31 -26.89 -17.37
C GLN A 63 20.47 -25.98 -16.16
N TRP A 64 21.45 -25.06 -16.22
CA TRP A 64 21.63 -24.05 -15.18
C TRP A 64 20.40 -23.16 -15.04
N ARG A 65 19.84 -22.68 -16.17
CA ARG A 65 18.61 -21.87 -16.17
C ARG A 65 17.40 -22.61 -15.61
N GLU A 66 17.20 -23.88 -15.94
CA GLU A 66 16.10 -24.67 -15.37
C GLU A 66 16.24 -24.80 -13.85
N THR A 67 17.47 -25.01 -13.37
CA THR A 67 17.76 -25.07 -11.93
C THR A 67 17.44 -23.74 -11.24
N ALA A 68 17.85 -22.61 -11.82
CA ALA A 68 17.55 -21.28 -11.30
C ALA A 68 16.04 -20.99 -11.29
N LEU A 69 15.33 -21.37 -12.36
CA LEU A 69 13.86 -21.25 -12.43
C LEU A 69 13.19 -22.10 -11.35
N GLN A 70 13.67 -23.30 -11.09
CA GLN A 70 13.12 -24.15 -10.05
C GLN A 70 13.32 -23.55 -8.65
N GLN A 71 14.48 -22.97 -8.37
CA GLN A 71 14.73 -22.24 -7.12
C GLN A 71 13.77 -21.04 -6.97
N LEU A 72 13.59 -20.26 -8.03
CA LEU A 72 12.67 -19.12 -8.02
C LEU A 72 11.23 -19.55 -7.77
N ARG A 73 10.77 -20.64 -8.41
CA ARG A 73 9.44 -21.21 -8.17
C ARG A 73 9.26 -21.61 -6.70
N THR A 74 10.26 -22.21 -6.08
CA THR A 74 10.22 -22.56 -4.65
C THR A 74 10.15 -21.33 -3.77
N ALA A 75 11.00 -20.32 -4.01
CA ALA A 75 10.97 -19.06 -3.26
C ALA A 75 9.61 -18.34 -3.37
N VAL A 76 9.00 -18.32 -4.57
CA VAL A 76 7.66 -17.75 -4.76
C VAL A 76 6.60 -18.53 -3.98
N LYS A 77 6.68 -19.86 -3.92
CA LYS A 77 5.76 -20.67 -3.11
C LYS A 77 5.91 -20.36 -1.62
N GLU A 78 7.14 -20.29 -1.12
CA GLU A 78 7.42 -19.94 0.28
C GLU A 78 6.89 -18.55 0.64
N LEU A 79 7.14 -17.55 -0.21
CA LEU A 79 6.59 -16.20 -0.03
C LEU A 79 5.06 -16.18 -0.06
N SER A 80 4.43 -16.99 -0.92
CA SER A 80 2.97 -17.09 -0.99
C SER A 80 2.38 -17.66 0.31
N VAL A 81 3.02 -18.69 0.88
CA VAL A 81 2.62 -19.26 2.18
C VAL A 81 2.79 -18.23 3.30
N GLN A 82 3.92 -17.51 3.34
CA GLN A 82 4.13 -16.44 4.31
C GLN A 82 3.10 -15.32 4.18
N ASN A 83 2.74 -14.95 2.95
CA ASN A 83 1.72 -13.92 2.71
C ASN A 83 0.34 -14.39 3.22
N GLN A 84 -0.01 -15.65 2.99
CA GLN A 84 -1.27 -16.23 3.49
C GLN A 84 -1.33 -16.24 5.02
N ASP A 85 -0.25 -16.64 5.71
CA ASP A 85 -0.16 -16.58 7.18
C ASP A 85 -0.30 -15.14 7.71
N LEU A 86 0.30 -14.16 7.03
CA LEU A 86 0.13 -12.75 7.40
C LEU A 86 -1.31 -12.27 7.21
N ILE A 87 -2.00 -12.70 6.15
CA ILE A 87 -3.42 -12.39 5.93
C ILE A 87 -4.28 -12.99 7.06
N GLU A 88 -4.06 -14.26 7.42
CA GLU A 88 -4.78 -14.92 8.52
C GLU A 88 -4.57 -14.20 9.86
N LYS A 89 -3.32 -13.82 10.16
CA LYS A 89 -3.00 -13.00 11.34
C LYS A 89 -3.68 -11.64 11.28
N ASN A 90 -3.69 -10.99 10.12
CA ASN A 90 -4.33 -9.68 9.96
C ASN A 90 -5.84 -9.78 10.21
N LEU A 91 -6.51 -10.77 9.63
CA LEU A 91 -7.93 -11.04 9.85
C LEU A 91 -8.23 -11.33 11.32
N THR A 92 -7.39 -12.15 11.96
CA THR A 92 -7.50 -12.42 13.40
C THR A 92 -7.38 -11.13 14.22
N LEU A 93 -6.40 -10.29 13.92
CA LEU A 93 -6.23 -9.00 14.61
C LEU A 93 -7.39 -8.04 14.35
N GLN A 94 -7.92 -7.99 13.13
CA GLN A 94 -9.11 -7.19 12.81
C GLN A 94 -10.33 -7.65 13.60
N GLU A 95 -10.54 -8.96 13.72
CA GLU A 95 -11.62 -9.54 14.51
C GLU A 95 -11.43 -9.25 16.01
N HIS A 96 -10.20 -9.37 16.51
CA HIS A 96 -9.87 -8.99 17.89
C HIS A 96 -10.10 -7.51 18.13
N LEU A 97 -9.75 -6.61 17.19
CA LEU A 97 -10.04 -5.18 17.30
C LEU A 97 -11.55 -4.90 17.29
N ARG A 98 -12.31 -5.64 16.46
CA ARG A 98 -13.78 -5.56 16.44
C ARG A 98 -14.40 -5.98 17.78
N GLN A 99 -13.87 -7.04 18.39
CA GLN A 99 -14.32 -7.55 19.69
C GLN A 99 -13.83 -6.69 20.86
N ALA A 100 -12.62 -6.17 20.78
CA ALA A 100 -11.97 -5.38 21.81
C ALA A 100 -12.36 -3.90 21.78
N GLN A 101 -13.11 -3.42 20.77
CA GLN A 101 -13.77 -2.11 20.82
C GLN A 101 -14.98 -2.19 21.75
N PRO A 102 -14.91 -1.69 23.00
CA PRO A 102 -16.02 -1.73 23.95
C PRO A 102 -16.94 -0.51 23.76
N GLY A 103 -17.12 -0.01 22.51
CA GLY A 103 -17.83 1.26 22.32
C GLY A 103 -18.01 1.84 20.93
N SER A 104 -17.69 1.14 19.82
CA SER A 104 -18.03 1.65 18.47
C SER A 104 -19.40 1.18 17.96
N LEU A 105 -19.99 0.21 18.66
CA LEU A 105 -21.40 -0.13 18.54
C LEU A 105 -22.13 0.39 19.79
N SER A 106 -22.05 1.70 20.04
CA SER A 106 -23.28 2.31 20.56
C SER A 106 -24.34 1.94 19.51
N SER A 107 -25.32 1.10 19.87
CA SER A 107 -26.47 0.91 19.01
C SER A 107 -26.94 2.29 18.53
N PRO A 108 -27.50 2.43 17.31
CA PRO A 108 -28.04 3.72 16.87
C PRO A 108 -28.89 4.38 17.98
N ASP A 109 -29.62 3.57 18.74
CA ASP A 109 -30.38 3.98 19.93
C ASP A 109 -29.51 4.57 21.06
N THR A 110 -28.36 3.97 21.39
CA THR A 110 -27.47 4.47 22.45
C THR A 110 -26.76 5.77 22.03
N ALA A 111 -26.34 5.87 20.75
CA ALA A 111 -25.75 7.10 20.21
C ALA A 111 -26.77 8.24 20.19
N GLN A 112 -27.99 7.93 19.77
CA GLN A 112 -29.09 8.89 19.76
C GLN A 112 -29.47 9.34 21.18
N LEU A 113 -29.58 8.41 22.13
CA LEU A 113 -29.89 8.74 23.52
C LEU A 113 -28.78 9.59 24.17
N ALA A 114 -27.51 9.32 23.85
CA ALA A 114 -26.38 10.15 24.30
C ALA A 114 -26.42 11.55 23.70
N PHE A 115 -26.84 11.68 22.44
CA PHE A 115 -27.03 12.98 21.78
C PHE A 115 -28.19 13.76 22.42
N GLU A 116 -29.34 13.12 22.65
CA GLU A 116 -30.50 13.72 23.32
C GLU A 116 -30.15 14.18 24.74
N LEU A 117 -29.48 13.33 25.53
CA LEU A 117 -29.01 13.69 26.86
C LEU A 117 -28.05 14.88 26.83
N HIS A 118 -27.12 14.93 25.88
CA HIS A 118 -26.19 16.05 25.77
C HIS A 118 -26.91 17.35 25.41
N HIS A 119 -27.88 17.30 24.50
CA HIS A 119 -28.68 18.45 24.13
C HIS A 119 -29.44 19.01 25.34
N GLU A 120 -30.11 18.13 26.10
CA GLU A 120 -30.81 18.50 27.34
C GLU A 120 -29.86 19.10 28.38
N LEU A 121 -28.70 18.48 28.60
CA LEU A 121 -27.69 19.02 29.52
C LEU A 121 -27.16 20.38 29.07
N ALA A 122 -26.99 20.61 27.77
CA ALA A 122 -26.56 21.89 27.23
C ALA A 122 -27.63 22.99 27.43
N SER A 123 -28.91 22.67 27.21
CA SER A 123 -30.02 23.59 27.50
C SER A 123 -30.07 23.93 28.99
N CYS A 124 -30.03 22.91 29.86
CA CYS A 124 -30.02 23.09 31.31
C CYS A 124 -28.84 23.97 31.77
N LEU A 125 -27.67 23.81 31.14
CA LEU A 125 -26.49 24.61 31.44
C LEU A 125 -26.71 26.09 31.11
N GLN A 126 -27.29 26.38 29.93
CA GLN A 126 -27.60 27.74 29.50
C GLN A 126 -28.63 28.40 30.40
N ASP A 127 -29.69 27.68 30.78
CA ASP A 127 -30.70 28.17 31.71
C ASP A 127 -30.11 28.49 33.07
N LEU A 128 -29.25 27.61 33.59
CA LEU A 128 -28.62 27.81 34.89
C LEU A 128 -27.62 28.98 34.87
N GLN A 129 -26.90 29.18 33.75
CA GLN A 129 -26.06 30.37 33.53
C GLN A 129 -26.89 31.66 33.51
N ALA A 130 -28.03 31.66 32.81
CA ALA A 130 -28.96 32.80 32.77
C ALA A 130 -29.49 33.15 34.16
N VAL A 131 -29.93 32.13 34.92
CA VAL A 131 -30.40 32.30 36.31
C VAL A 131 -29.28 32.85 37.19
N CYS A 132 -28.07 32.28 37.14
CA CYS A 132 -26.93 32.78 37.92
C CYS A 132 -26.64 34.25 37.59
N SER A 133 -26.66 34.63 36.30
CA SER A 133 -26.47 36.01 35.88
C SER A 133 -27.54 36.95 36.45
N ILE A 134 -28.82 36.59 36.35
CA ILE A 134 -29.95 37.39 36.85
C ILE A 134 -29.85 37.59 38.36
N VAL A 135 -29.63 36.50 39.11
CA VAL A 135 -29.55 36.57 40.57
C VAL A 135 -28.32 37.37 41.00
N THR A 136 -27.19 37.23 40.30
CA THR A 136 -25.98 38.03 40.56
C THR A 136 -26.24 39.52 40.32
N GLN A 137 -26.84 39.90 39.18
CA GLN A 137 -27.20 41.29 38.88
C GLN A 137 -28.10 41.87 39.98
N ARG A 138 -29.12 41.12 40.38
CA ARG A 138 -30.06 41.54 41.43
C ARG A 138 -29.39 41.65 42.80
N ALA A 139 -28.54 40.70 43.19
CA ALA A 139 -27.79 40.74 44.45
C ALA A 139 -26.80 41.92 44.53
N GLN A 140 -26.33 42.39 43.36
CA GLN A 140 -25.51 43.58 43.25
C GLN A 140 -26.33 44.89 43.16
N GLY A 141 -27.67 44.81 43.14
CA GLY A 141 -28.57 45.97 43.06
C GLY A 141 -28.84 46.51 41.65
N HIS A 142 -28.48 45.77 40.61
CA HIS A 142 -28.75 46.12 39.21
C HIS A 142 -30.13 45.60 38.76
N ASP A 143 -30.71 46.25 37.74
CA ASP A 143 -31.92 45.76 37.07
C ASP A 143 -31.58 44.54 36.19
N PRO A 144 -32.13 43.35 36.46
CA PRO A 144 -31.75 42.13 35.74
C PRO A 144 -32.33 42.08 34.33
N ASN A 145 -31.58 41.52 33.38
CA ASN A 145 -32.11 41.31 32.04
C ASN A 145 -33.09 40.12 32.00
N LEU A 146 -34.40 40.42 32.11
CA LEU A 146 -35.49 39.44 32.08
C LEU A 146 -35.62 38.70 30.73
N SER A 147 -35.03 39.19 29.64
CA SER A 147 -35.06 38.48 28.35
C SER A 147 -34.35 37.13 28.42
N LEU A 148 -33.35 37.01 29.32
CA LEU A 148 -32.63 35.77 29.58
C LEU A 148 -33.50 34.72 30.26
N LEU A 149 -34.45 35.14 31.11
CA LEU A 149 -35.38 34.24 31.80
C LEU A 149 -36.43 33.63 30.85
N LEU A 150 -36.72 34.34 29.76
CA LEU A 150 -37.67 33.91 28.74
C LEU A 150 -37.04 33.00 27.67
N GLY A 151 -35.77 32.59 27.85
CA GLY A 151 -35.06 31.77 26.86
C GLY A 151 -34.77 32.50 25.54
N ILE A 152 -34.88 33.83 25.52
CA ILE A 152 -34.61 34.64 24.32
C ILE A 152 -33.10 34.89 24.27
N HIS A 153 -32.35 33.87 23.87
CA HIS A 153 -30.93 33.98 23.63
C HIS A 153 -30.73 34.78 22.32
N SER A 154 -30.04 35.92 22.39
CA SER A 154 -29.69 36.69 21.19
C SER A 154 -28.93 35.78 20.22
N ALA A 155 -29.43 35.68 18.99
CA ALA A 155 -29.07 34.68 18.00
C ALA A 155 -27.56 34.44 17.88
N GLN A 156 -27.06 33.44 18.61
CA GLN A 156 -25.89 32.69 18.18
C GLN A 156 -26.38 31.35 17.64
N HIS A 157 -26.02 31.16 16.39
CA HIS A 157 -26.56 30.27 15.39
C HIS A 157 -26.43 28.77 15.74
N PRO A 158 -27.17 27.93 14.99
CA PRO A 158 -27.84 26.74 15.46
C PRO A 158 -26.95 25.51 15.42
N GLY A 159 -27.37 24.47 16.16
CA GLY A 159 -27.55 23.14 15.58
C GLY A 159 -26.38 22.60 14.75
N THR A 160 -25.13 22.88 15.13
CA THR A 160 -24.04 22.02 14.68
C THR A 160 -24.32 20.72 15.40
N GLN A 161 -24.68 19.66 14.67
CA GLN A 161 -24.56 18.30 15.17
C GLN A 161 -23.18 18.21 15.82
N LEU A 162 -23.13 18.36 17.14
CA LEU A 162 -21.90 18.28 17.89
C LEU A 162 -21.52 16.83 17.75
N ASP A 163 -20.49 16.60 16.94
CA ASP A 163 -19.87 15.31 16.79
C ASP A 163 -19.19 15.00 18.13
N LEU A 164 -20.00 14.48 19.07
CA LEU A 164 -19.62 14.11 20.43
C LEU A 164 -18.55 13.01 20.43
N GLN A 165 -18.24 12.43 19.26
CA GLN A 165 -17.10 11.55 19.06
C GLN A 165 -15.77 12.32 19.12
N LYS A 166 -15.78 13.66 18.99
CA LYS A 166 -14.56 14.48 19.02
C LYS A 166 -14.20 14.88 20.45
N PRO A 167 -13.04 14.44 20.96
CA PRO A 167 -12.64 14.71 22.35
C PRO A 167 -12.52 16.21 22.67
N ASP A 168 -12.23 17.04 21.67
CA ASP A 168 -12.08 18.49 21.86
C ASP A 168 -13.39 19.20 22.19
N VAL A 169 -14.52 18.69 21.69
CA VAL A 169 -15.85 19.22 22.00
C VAL A 169 -16.20 18.96 23.47
N ILE A 170 -15.97 17.73 23.92
CA ILE A 170 -16.23 17.32 25.31
C ILE A 170 -15.37 18.14 26.27
N LYS A 171 -14.07 18.32 25.95
CA LYS A 171 -13.18 19.18 26.75
C LYS A 171 -13.71 20.60 26.89
N ARG A 172 -14.22 21.21 25.81
CA ARG A 172 -14.80 22.56 25.86
C ARG A 172 -16.03 22.61 26.77
N LYS A 173 -16.94 21.65 26.64
CA LYS A 173 -18.15 21.57 27.49
C LYS A 173 -17.81 21.38 28.96
N LEU A 174 -16.77 20.61 29.26
CA LEU A 174 -16.27 20.46 30.63
C LEU A 174 -15.80 21.80 31.21
N LEU A 175 -15.11 22.62 30.42
CA LEU A 175 -14.69 23.96 30.86
C LEU A 175 -15.88 24.89 31.14
N GLU A 176 -16.92 24.86 30.29
CA GLU A 176 -18.16 25.64 30.49
C GLU A 176 -18.85 25.25 31.81
N VAL A 177 -18.98 23.95 32.10
CA VAL A 177 -19.56 23.45 33.36
C VAL A 177 -18.70 23.83 34.57
N GLN A 178 -17.38 23.76 34.44
CA GLN A 178 -16.46 24.18 35.51
C GLN A 178 -16.51 25.68 35.77
N GLN A 179 -16.77 26.50 34.74
CA GLN A 179 -16.96 27.94 34.90
C GLN A 179 -18.27 28.21 35.64
N LEU A 180 -19.39 27.60 35.22
CA LEU A 180 -20.67 27.78 35.91
C LEU A 180 -20.59 27.39 37.39
N ARG A 181 -19.88 26.31 37.72
CA ARG A 181 -19.65 25.94 39.13
C ARG A 181 -18.96 27.04 39.94
N ARG A 182 -18.02 27.78 39.34
CA ARG A 182 -17.36 28.92 39.98
C ARG A 182 -18.34 30.09 40.12
N ASP A 183 -19.11 30.38 39.07
CA ASP A 183 -20.10 31.46 39.10
C ASP A 183 -21.18 31.22 40.20
N ILE A 184 -21.61 29.97 40.39
CA ILE A 184 -22.53 29.59 41.48
C ILE A 184 -21.90 29.80 42.86
N GLU A 185 -20.62 29.49 43.02
CA GLU A 185 -19.89 29.66 44.29
C GLU A 185 -19.75 31.14 44.65
N ASP A 186 -19.39 31.97 43.67
CA ASP A 186 -19.28 33.42 43.82
C ASP A 186 -20.65 34.04 44.16
N LEU A 187 -21.71 33.57 43.50
CA LEU A 187 -23.07 33.98 43.79
C LEU A 187 -23.48 33.60 45.22
N ARG A 188 -23.20 32.35 45.65
CA ARG A 188 -23.48 31.89 47.02
C ARG A 188 -22.77 32.74 48.07
N THR A 189 -21.51 33.06 47.83
CA THR A 189 -20.71 33.95 48.68
C THR A 189 -21.35 35.33 48.76
N THR A 190 -21.66 35.93 47.60
CA THR A 190 -22.31 37.25 47.52
C THR A 190 -23.65 37.29 48.26
N MET A 191 -24.50 36.27 48.08
CA MET A 191 -25.79 36.19 48.78
C MET A 191 -25.61 36.03 50.29
N SER A 192 -24.61 35.26 50.73
CA SER A 192 -24.32 35.08 52.16
C SER A 192 -23.84 36.38 52.82
N ASP A 193 -22.96 37.12 52.14
CA ASP A 193 -22.46 38.41 52.61
C ASP A 193 -23.58 39.44 52.71
N ARG A 194 -24.46 39.51 51.69
CA ARG A 194 -25.64 40.38 51.72
C ARG A 194 -26.60 40.03 52.84
N TYR A 195 -26.87 38.74 53.03
CA TYR A 195 -27.72 38.30 54.14
C TYR A 195 -27.12 38.68 55.50
N ALA A 196 -25.80 38.53 55.68
CA ALA A 196 -25.11 38.93 56.90
C ALA A 196 -25.14 40.45 57.12
N GLN A 197 -24.98 41.24 56.05
CA GLN A 197 -25.12 42.70 56.07
C GLN A 197 -26.53 43.13 56.46
N ASP A 198 -27.56 42.59 55.79
CA ASP A 198 -28.96 42.93 56.07
C ASP A 198 -29.36 42.55 57.51
N MET A 199 -28.87 41.41 58.02
CA MET A 199 -29.09 41.02 59.42
C MET A 199 -28.33 41.91 60.42
N GLY A 200 -27.14 42.40 60.04
CA GLY A 200 -26.36 43.34 60.84
C GLY A 200 -26.95 44.75 60.87
N GLU A 201 -27.43 45.25 59.73
CA GLU A 201 -28.04 46.59 59.60
C GLU A 201 -29.43 46.67 60.26
N ASN A 202 -30.19 45.56 60.29
CA ASN A 202 -31.46 45.47 61.02
C ASN A 202 -31.30 45.29 62.54
N CYS A 203 -30.08 45.10 63.05
CA CYS A 203 -29.78 45.13 64.49
C CYS A 203 -29.65 46.57 64.99
N VAL A 204 -30.75 47.32 65.00
CA VAL A 204 -30.83 48.50 65.88
C VAL A 204 -30.95 47.95 67.29
N THR A 205 -29.89 48.02 68.09
CA THR A 205 -29.97 47.79 69.54
C THR A 205 -31.01 48.77 70.10
N GLN A 206 -32.17 48.24 70.51
CA GLN A 206 -33.13 48.95 71.36
C GLN A 206 -32.67 48.93 72.82
#